data_AF-A0AAU9WUA3-F1
#
_entry.id   AF-A0AAU9WUA3-F1
#
_cell.length_a   1.000
_cell.length_b   1.000
_cell.length_c   1.000
_cell.angle_alpha   90.00
_cell.angle_beta   90.00
_cell.angle_gamma   90.00
#
_symmetry.space_group_name_H-M   'P 1'
#
loop_
_entity.id
_entity.type
_entity.pdbx_description
1 polymer ?
#
loop_
_entity_poly.entity_id
_entity_poly.type
_entity_poly.pdbx_seq_one_letter_code
_entity_poly.pdbx_strand_id
1 'polypeptide(L)' 'MELGQSPEGCSSFMFPRIMGPAKSNEMLLAGCKLTAVEARDCGLVTDVFSHDKFTEEVQNRIQAKAKLPPR' A
#
# COMPACT_ATOMS: atom_id res chain seq x y z
N MET A 1 -10.25 -4.87 14.60
CA MET A 1 -9.99 -3.76 15.55
C MET A 1 -9.82 -4.34 16.96
N GLU A 2 -8.59 -4.62 17.40
CA GLU A 2 -8.36 -5.17 18.75
C GLU A 2 -8.33 -4.09 19.85
N LEU A 3 -8.04 -2.84 19.49
CA LEU A 3 -7.87 -1.72 20.44
C LEU A 3 -9.05 -0.72 20.47
N GLY A 4 -10.05 -0.89 19.59
CA GLY A 4 -11.20 0.03 19.47
C GLY A 4 -10.87 1.44 18.99
N GLN A 5 -9.66 1.66 18.46
CA GLN A 5 -9.23 2.95 17.95
C GLN A 5 -9.75 3.21 16.54
N SER A 6 -10.05 4.47 16.26
CA SER A 6 -10.40 4.93 14.91
C SER A 6 -9.18 4.90 13.99
N PRO A 7 -9.36 4.72 12.66
CA PRO A 7 -8.27 4.81 11.71
C PRO A 7 -7.65 6.23 11.67
N GLU A 8 -6.33 6.33 11.85
CA GLU A 8 -5.56 7.59 11.81
C GLU A 8 -4.79 7.76 10.50
N GLY A 9 -4.03 8.86 10.36
CA GLY A 9 -3.19 9.11 9.18
C GLY A 9 -3.98 9.27 7.88
N CYS A 10 -5.22 9.77 7.97
CA CYS A 10 -6.16 9.90 6.85
C CYS A 10 -6.49 8.57 6.14
N SER A 11 -6.23 7.41 6.77
CA SER A 11 -6.48 6.09 6.18
C SER A 11 -7.96 5.86 5.85
N SER A 12 -8.87 6.35 6.68
CA SER A 12 -10.32 6.33 6.43
C SER A 12 -10.76 7.09 5.16
N PHE A 13 -9.94 8.04 4.69
CA PHE A 13 -10.19 8.79 3.46
C PHE A 13 -9.42 8.23 2.26
N MET A 14 -8.15 7.88 2.46
CA MET A 14 -7.26 7.45 1.38
C MET A 14 -7.54 6.01 0.95
N PHE A 15 -7.77 5.08 1.88
CA PHE A 15 -7.92 3.67 1.56
C PHE A 15 -9.13 3.37 0.67
N PRO A 16 -10.34 3.90 0.92
CA PRO A 16 -11.46 3.70 0.02
C PRO A 16 -11.21 4.24 -1.40
N ARG A 17 -10.39 5.28 -1.54
CA ARG A 17 -10.03 5.86 -2.86
C ARG A 17 -9.00 5.04 -3.62
N ILE A 18 -8.14 4.33 -2.90
CA ILE A 18 -7.10 3.49 -3.48
C ILE A 18 -7.65 2.10 -3.82
N MET A 19 -8.26 1.43 -2.84
CA MET A 19 -8.66 0.02 -2.94
C MET A 19 -10.17 -0.24 -2.99
N GLY A 20 -10.97 0.83 -3.03
CA GLY A 20 -12.42 0.74 -3.02
C GLY A 20 -13.02 0.50 -1.62
N PRO A 21 -14.32 0.79 -1.43
CA PRO A 21 -14.97 0.78 -0.12
C PRO A 21 -15.04 -0.62 0.50
N ALA A 22 -15.20 -1.68 -0.31
CA ALA A 22 -15.30 -3.05 0.19
C ALA A 22 -14.00 -3.50 0.87
N LYS A 23 -12.87 -3.41 0.14
CA LYS A 23 -11.56 -3.83 0.63
C LYS A 23 -11.07 -2.93 1.76
N SER A 24 -11.35 -1.63 1.71
CA SER A 24 -11.02 -0.73 2.81
C SER A 24 -11.78 -1.06 4.09
N ASN A 25 -13.05 -1.48 4.00
CA ASN A 25 -13.83 -1.84 5.18
C ASN A 25 -13.37 -3.15 5.81
N GLU A 26 -12.95 -4.14 5.01
CA GLU A 26 -12.31 -5.36 5.51
C GLU A 26 -11.06 -5.03 6.34
N MET A 27 -10.19 -4.15 5.81
CA MET A 27 -8.99 -3.75 6.54
C MET A 27 -9.30 -2.91 7.78
N LEU A 28 -10.09 -1.84 7.62
CA LEU A 28 -10.29 -0.83 8.66
C LEU A 28 -11.26 -1.28 9.75
N LEU A 29 -12.38 -1.91 9.39
CA LEU A 29 -13.43 -2.28 10.33
C LEU A 29 -13.25 -3.72 10.82
N ALA A 30 -13.07 -4.67 9.89
CA ALA A 30 -12.91 -6.08 10.25
C ALA A 30 -11.49 -6.42 10.73
N GLY A 31 -10.50 -5.55 10.49
CA GLY A 31 -9.11 -5.76 10.90
C GLY A 31 -8.38 -6.83 10.08
N CYS A 32 -8.83 -7.09 8.85
CA CYS A 32 -8.19 -8.05 7.95
C CYS A 32 -6.79 -7.55 7.55
N LYS A 33 -5.80 -8.43 7.63
CA LYS A 33 -4.44 -8.17 7.13
C LYS A 33 -4.35 -8.59 5.67
N LEU A 34 -3.84 -7.71 4.82
CA LEU A 34 -3.59 -8.03 3.41
C LEU A 34 -2.20 -8.64 3.26
N THR A 35 -2.09 -9.64 2.40
CA THR A 35 -0.81 -10.08 1.85
C THR A 35 -0.24 -9.01 0.91
N ALA A 36 1.06 -9.10 0.62
CA ALA A 36 1.70 -8.19 -0.33
C ALA A 36 1.05 -8.25 -1.73
N VAL A 37 0.61 -9.44 -2.15
CA VAL A 37 -0.04 -9.66 -3.45
C VAL A 37 -1.43 -9.01 -3.46
N GLU A 38 -2.25 -9.22 -2.43
CA GLU A 38 -3.57 -8.59 -2.34
C GLU A 38 -3.47 -7.06 -2.27
N ALA A 39 -2.47 -6.53 -1.57
CA ALA A 39 -2.21 -5.10 -1.53
C ALA A 39 -1.84 -4.54 -2.91
N ARG A 40 -1.19 -5.33 -3.76
CA ARG A 40 -0.88 -4.96 -5.15
C ARG A 40 -2.14 -4.98 -6.01
N ASP A 41 -2.92 -6.05 -5.90
CA ASP A 41 -4.12 -6.25 -6.69
C ASP A 41 -5.19 -5.20 -6.38
N CYS A 42 -5.26 -4.71 -5.15
CA CYS A 42 -6.14 -3.61 -4.75
C CYS A 42 -5.53 -2.21 -4.96
N GLY A 43 -4.33 -2.11 -5.54
CA GLY A 43 -3.69 -0.84 -5.88
C GLY A 43 -3.05 -0.09 -4.72
N LEU A 44 -3.00 -0.67 -3.52
CA LEU A 44 -2.34 -0.09 -2.35
C LEU A 44 -0.81 -0.05 -2.50
N VAL A 45 -0.23 -1.06 -3.14
CA VAL A 45 1.19 -1.08 -3.53
C VAL A 45 1.34 -1.26 -5.04
N THR A 46 2.41 -0.73 -5.61
CA THR A 46 2.64 -0.79 -7.06
C THR A 46 3.21 -2.12 -7.52
N ASP A 47 4.09 -2.74 -6.74
CA ASP A 47 4.71 -4.03 -7.05
C ASP A 47 5.16 -4.74 -5.78
N VAL A 48 5.45 -6.03 -5.93
CA VAL A 48 5.91 -6.93 -4.86
C VAL A 48 7.23 -7.57 -5.28
N PHE A 49 8.21 -7.60 -4.39
CA PHE A 49 9.52 -8.19 -4.61
C PHE A 49 9.84 -9.22 -3.52
N SER A 50 10.76 -10.14 -3.83
CA SER A 50 11.36 -11.01 -2.81
C SER A 50 12.13 -10.18 -1.79
N HIS A 51 12.09 -10.62 -0.53
CA HIS A 51 12.71 -9.90 0.59
C HIS A 51 14.20 -9.61 0.34
N ASP A 52 14.96 -10.60 -0.13
CA ASP A 52 16.40 -10.50 -0.36
C ASP A 52 16.78 -9.47 -1.43
N LYS A 53 15.86 -9.13 -2.34
CA LYS A 53 16.10 -8.22 -3.47
C LYS A 53 15.41 -6.86 -3.30
N PHE A 54 14.66 -6.65 -2.22
CA PHE A 54 13.82 -5.47 -2.06
C PHE A 54 14.61 -4.16 -2.19
N THR A 55 15.72 -4.05 -1.46
CA THR A 55 16.54 -2.83 -1.44
C THR A 55 17.16 -2.53 -2.81
N GLU A 56 17.72 -3.54 -3.47
CA GLU A 56 18.32 -3.40 -4.80
C GLU A 56 17.30 -2.92 -5.83
N GLU A 57 16.14 -3.59 -5.91
CA GLU A 57 15.07 -3.25 -6.86
C GLU A 57 14.49 -1.85 -6.63
N VAL A 58 14.28 -1.47 -5.36
CA VAL A 58 13.79 -0.14 -5.01
C VAL A 58 14.81 0.94 -5.37
N GLN A 59 16.09 0.74 -5.08
CA GLN A 59 17.14 1.70 -5.45
C GLN A 59 17.23 1.88 -6.96
N ASN A 60 17.20 0.79 -7.73
CA ASN A 60 17.18 0.84 -9.19
C ASN A 60 16.00 1.67 -9.71
N ARG A 61 14.79 1.48 -9.15
CA ARG A 61 13.60 2.26 -9.52
C ARG A 61 13.70 3.73 -9.14
N ILE A 62 14.24 4.05 -7.97
CA ILE A 62 14.46 5.44 -7.54
C ILE A 62 15.43 6.14 -8.50
N GLN A 63 16.56 5.51 -8.83
CA GLN A 63 17.55 6.07 -9.75
C GLN A 63 16.97 6.28 -11.16
N ALA A 64 16.14 5.35 -11.65
CA ALA A 64 15.46 5.51 -12.93
C ALA A 64 14.47 6.68 -12.91
N LYS A 65 13.68 6.83 -11.83
CA LYS A 65 12.72 7.94 -11.68
C LYS A 65 13.41 9.29 -11.49
N ALA A 66 14.53 9.34 -10.79
CA ALA A 66 15.29 10.56 -10.55
C ALA A 66 15.92 11.16 -11.83
N LYS A 67 16.14 10.33 -12.86
CA LYS A 67 16.64 10.77 -14.18
C LYS A 67 15.57 11.39 -15.08
N LEU A 68 14.29 11.27 -14.72
CA LEU A 68 13.21 11.91 -15.48
C LEU A 68 13.28 13.43 -15.27
N PRO A 69 12.91 14.25 -16.28
CA PRO A 69 12.93 15.70 -16.13
C PRO A 69 12.06 16.13 -14.94
N PRO A 70 12.53 17.04 -14.08
CA PRO A 70 11.70 17.60 -13.03
C PRO A 70 10.50 18.32 -13.65
N ARG A 71 9.34 18.19 -13.00
CA ARG A 71 8.16 18.98 -13.35
C ARG A 71 8.31 20.42 -12.89
#